data_AF-A0AAW0HI51-F1
#
_entry.id   AF-A0AAW0HI51-F1
#
_cell.length_a   1.000
_cell.length_b   1.000
_cell.length_c   1.000
_cell.angle_alpha   90.00
_cell.angle_beta   90.00
_cell.angle_gamma   90.00
#
_symmetry.space_group_name_H-M   'P 1'
#
loop_
_entity.id
_entity.type
_entity.pdbx_description
1 polymer ?
#
loop_
_entity_poly.entity_id
_entity_poly.type
_entity_poly.pdbx_seq_one_letter_code
_entity_poly.pdbx_strand_id
1 'polypeptide(L)'
;QIRLSELHHDIETAEQKILQATQEFQQLEEAIQQKKISEAEKDLLLKQLSGRIQLLNKLRQEALDLEMQMEKQRKETAEKQEDINNLQVAIESLDSKDPKHSHMKAQKRGKEQQLDIMNKQYTHLESRLDEILSRIAKETEEIKDLEQQLTDGQIAANEALKKDLEGVISGLQEYLGTIKGQAAQAQKECRKLQDEKETLLQRLTDVRQERDELEIVAMDAENMRKV
;
A
#
# COMPACT_ATOMS: atom_id res chain seq x y z
N GLN A 1 8.81 32.51 -50.33
CA GLN A 1 7.94 31.32 -50.11
C GLN A 1 8.54 30.36 -49.09
N ILE A 2 9.81 29.93 -49.23
CA ILE A 2 10.48 28.97 -48.31
C ILE A 2 10.41 29.37 -46.82
N ARG A 3 10.77 30.61 -46.49
CA ARG A 3 10.78 31.11 -45.10
C ARG A 3 9.41 31.15 -44.41
N LEU A 4 8.35 31.20 -45.21
CA LEU A 4 6.98 31.25 -44.73
C LEU A 4 6.43 29.83 -44.49
N SER A 5 6.90 28.83 -45.25
CA SER A 5 6.58 27.41 -44.97
C SER A 5 7.34 26.88 -43.76
N GLU A 6 8.61 27.28 -43.57
CA GLU A 6 9.39 26.96 -42.37
C GLU A 6 8.69 27.48 -41.11
N LEU A 7 8.24 28.75 -41.12
CA LEU A 7 7.53 29.34 -39.99
C LEU A 7 6.21 28.60 -39.67
N HIS A 8 5.46 28.17 -40.70
CA HIS A 8 4.23 27.39 -40.48
C HIS A 8 4.54 26.02 -39.86
N HIS A 9 5.59 25.35 -40.32
CA HIS A 9 6.00 24.08 -39.76
C HIS A 9 6.44 24.20 -38.29
N ASP A 10 7.17 25.28 -37.95
CA ASP A 10 7.56 25.56 -36.58
C ASP A 10 6.35 25.85 -35.67
N ILE A 11 5.35 26.58 -36.19
CA ILE A 11 4.10 26.85 -35.48
C ILE A 11 3.32 25.55 -35.24
N GLU A 12 3.11 24.73 -36.27
CA GLU A 12 2.41 23.43 -36.12
C GLU A 12 3.13 22.52 -35.11
N THR A 13 4.46 22.49 -35.13
CA THR A 13 5.26 21.72 -34.18
C THR A 13 5.13 22.25 -32.75
N ALA A 14 5.09 23.57 -32.58
CA ALA A 14 4.88 24.19 -31.28
C ALA A 14 3.47 23.93 -30.75
N GLU A 15 2.45 24.02 -31.60
CA GLU A 15 1.06 23.72 -31.25
C GLU A 15 0.88 22.26 -30.82
N GLN A 16 1.50 21.31 -31.53
CA GLN A 16 1.49 19.90 -31.12
C GLN A 16 2.16 19.68 -29.77
N LYS A 17 3.29 20.33 -29.51
CA LYS A 17 3.98 20.25 -28.20
C LYS A 17 3.13 20.84 -27.08
N ILE A 18 2.46 21.97 -27.32
CA ILE A 18 1.55 22.58 -26.34
C ILE A 18 0.38 21.64 -26.06
N LEU A 19 -0.21 21.02 -27.09
CA LEU A 19 -1.30 20.06 -26.92
C LEU A 19 -0.87 18.86 -26.08
N GLN A 20 0.29 18.28 -26.37
CA GLN A 20 0.84 17.17 -25.61
C GLN A 20 1.11 17.56 -24.15
N ALA A 21 1.77 18.69 -23.91
CA ALA A 21 2.05 19.17 -22.55
C ALA A 21 0.76 19.45 -21.75
N THR A 22 -0.29 19.94 -22.42
CA THR A 22 -1.60 20.18 -21.79
C THR A 22 -2.26 18.86 -21.37
N GLN A 23 -2.16 17.82 -22.20
CA GLN A 23 -2.69 16.48 -21.87
C GLN A 23 -1.91 15.84 -20.71
N GLU A 24 -0.59 15.91 -20.73
CA GLU A 24 0.27 15.42 -19.63
C GLU A 24 -0.04 16.15 -18.32
N PHE A 25 -0.28 17.46 -18.37
CA PHE A 25 -0.65 18.25 -17.21
C PHE A 25 -2.01 17.84 -16.62
N GLN A 26 -3.02 17.61 -17.47
CA GLN A 26 -4.34 17.12 -17.04
C GLN A 26 -4.23 15.75 -16.35
N GLN A 27 -3.47 14.82 -16.94
CA GLN A 27 -3.23 13.50 -16.34
C GLN A 27 -2.56 13.61 -14.97
N LEU A 28 -1.60 14.52 -14.83
CA LEU A 28 -0.93 14.76 -13.56
C LEU A 28 -1.88 15.33 -12.50
N GLU A 29 -2.74 16.29 -12.88
CA GLU A 29 -3.76 16.83 -11.97
C GLU A 29 -4.73 15.75 -11.48
N GLU A 30 -5.22 14.90 -12.39
CA GLU A 30 -6.09 13.77 -12.03
C GLU A 30 -5.41 12.80 -11.07
N ALA A 31 -4.15 12.43 -11.34
CA ALA A 31 -3.36 11.55 -10.47
C ALA A 31 -3.14 12.16 -9.07
N ILE A 32 -2.90 13.48 -8.98
CA ILE A 32 -2.77 14.18 -7.69
C ILE A 32 -4.08 14.14 -6.90
N GLN A 33 -5.23 14.33 -7.57
CA GLN A 33 -6.53 14.26 -6.89
C GLN A 33 -6.83 12.85 -6.38
N GLN A 34 -6.59 11.82 -7.20
CA GLN A 34 -6.75 10.42 -6.78
C GLN A 34 -5.86 10.08 -5.58
N LYS A 35 -4.60 10.53 -5.58
CA LYS A 35 -3.68 10.34 -4.45
C LYS A 35 -4.22 10.97 -3.17
N LYS A 36 -4.75 12.20 -3.23
CA LYS A 36 -5.35 12.86 -2.06
C LYS A 36 -6.54 12.10 -1.49
N ILE A 37 -7.39 11.55 -2.35
CA ILE A 37 -8.53 10.73 -1.93
C ILE A 37 -8.02 9.46 -1.22
N SER A 38 -7.06 8.75 -1.81
CA SER A 38 -6.47 7.55 -1.22
C SER A 38 -5.78 7.83 0.14
N GLU A 39 -5.07 8.96 0.26
CA GLU A 39 -4.47 9.40 1.53
C GLU A 39 -5.54 9.69 2.60
N ALA A 40 -6.64 10.36 2.23
CA ALA A 40 -7.74 10.63 3.15
C ALA A 40 -8.45 9.35 3.62
N GLU A 41 -8.62 8.37 2.73
CA GLU A 41 -9.17 7.05 3.05
C GLU A 41 -8.26 6.29 4.02
N LYS A 42 -6.94 6.30 3.78
CA LYS A 42 -5.96 5.72 4.68
C LYS A 42 -6.00 6.37 6.07
N ASP A 43 -6.07 7.69 6.13
CA ASP A 43 -6.17 8.42 7.40
C ASP A 43 -7.45 8.09 8.17
N LEU A 44 -8.56 7.88 7.45
CA LEU A 44 -9.82 7.45 8.04
C LEU A 44 -9.69 6.04 8.66
N LEU A 45 -9.11 5.09 7.94
CA LEU A 45 -8.87 3.73 8.44
C LEU A 45 -7.97 3.73 9.68
N LEU A 46 -6.90 4.54 9.69
CA LEU A 46 -6.02 4.68 10.86
C LEU A 46 -6.75 5.26 12.07
N LYS A 47 -7.61 6.27 11.86
CA LYS A 47 -8.45 6.82 12.93
C LYS A 47 -9.40 5.77 13.48
N GLN A 48 -10.08 5.02 12.63
CA GLN A 48 -10.97 3.93 13.04
C GLN A 48 -10.22 2.86 13.84
N LEU A 49 -9.06 2.42 13.35
CA LEU A 49 -8.20 1.45 14.02
C LEU A 49 -7.81 1.94 15.43
N SER A 50 -7.36 3.19 15.54
CA SER A 50 -6.98 3.77 16.83
C SER A 50 -8.16 3.84 17.81
N GLY A 51 -9.35 4.20 17.33
CA GLY A 51 -10.57 4.25 18.13
C GLY A 51 -10.97 2.87 18.65
N ARG A 52 -10.88 1.84 17.81
CA ARG A 52 -11.16 0.46 18.20
C ARG A 52 -10.16 -0.09 19.20
N ILE A 53 -8.87 0.17 19.01
CA ILE A 53 -7.83 -0.24 19.98
C ILE A 53 -8.10 0.40 21.35
N GLN A 54 -8.49 1.67 21.38
CA GLN A 54 -8.87 2.34 22.63
C GLN A 54 -10.10 1.70 23.28
N LEU A 55 -11.13 1.36 22.50
CA LEU A 55 -12.32 0.67 23.01
C LEU A 55 -11.98 -0.73 23.54
N LEU A 56 -11.18 -1.50 22.81
CA LEU A 56 -10.72 -2.82 23.21
C LEU A 56 -9.97 -2.78 24.55
N ASN A 57 -9.09 -1.79 24.74
CA ASN A 57 -8.37 -1.61 26.00
C ASN A 57 -9.32 -1.29 27.17
N LYS A 58 -10.36 -0.48 26.94
CA LYS A 58 -11.39 -0.21 27.96
C LYS A 58 -12.17 -1.47 28.33
N LEU A 59 -12.59 -2.25 27.33
CA LEU A 59 -13.31 -3.51 27.57
C LEU A 59 -12.45 -4.53 28.33
N ARG A 60 -11.16 -4.64 27.99
CA ARG A 60 -10.21 -5.49 28.72
C ARG A 60 -10.07 -5.07 30.18
N GLN A 61 -9.99 -3.75 30.45
CA GLN A 61 -9.96 -3.27 31.82
C GLN A 61 -11.26 -3.58 32.57
N GLU A 62 -12.41 -3.39 31.93
CA GLU A 62 -13.72 -3.69 32.54
C GLU A 62 -13.87 -5.19 32.86
N ALA A 63 -13.37 -6.08 31.98
CA ALA A 63 -13.34 -7.52 32.23
C ALA A 63 -12.50 -7.86 33.46
N LEU A 64 -11.29 -7.28 33.59
CA LEU A 64 -10.42 -7.47 34.75
C LEU A 64 -11.09 -6.99 36.05
N ASP A 65 -11.74 -5.83 36.01
CA ASP A 65 -12.46 -5.29 37.17
C ASP A 65 -13.63 -6.20 37.59
N LEU A 66 -14.35 -6.79 36.64
CA LEU A 66 -15.41 -7.76 36.92
C LEU A 66 -14.86 -9.07 37.49
N GLU A 67 -13.77 -9.60 36.95
CA GLU A 67 -13.11 -10.80 37.48
C GLU A 67 -12.70 -10.59 38.95
N MET A 68 -12.15 -9.43 39.29
CA MET A 68 -11.83 -9.08 40.68
C MET A 68 -13.07 -9.02 41.58
N GLN A 69 -14.19 -8.47 41.09
CA GLN A 69 -15.45 -8.43 41.84
C GLN A 69 -16.03 -9.83 42.05
N MET A 70 -15.99 -10.69 41.02
CA MET A 70 -16.44 -12.07 41.10
C MET A 70 -15.61 -12.87 42.10
N GLU A 71 -14.29 -12.74 42.08
CA GLU A 71 -13.41 -13.43 43.03
C GLU A 71 -13.68 -12.99 44.47
N LYS A 72 -13.94 -11.69 44.69
CA LYS A 72 -14.36 -11.19 46.00
C LYS A 72 -15.69 -11.79 46.44
N GLN A 73 -16.71 -11.77 45.58
CA GLN A 73 -18.00 -12.38 45.90
C GLN A 73 -17.89 -13.88 46.17
N ARG A 74 -17.04 -14.59 45.43
CA ARG A 74 -16.80 -16.03 45.61
C ARG A 74 -16.28 -16.33 47.02
N LYS A 75 -15.33 -15.52 47.52
CA LYS A 75 -14.81 -15.64 48.89
C LYS A 75 -15.89 -15.38 49.94
N GLU A 76 -16.64 -14.28 49.80
CA GLU A 76 -17.71 -13.94 50.74
C GLU A 76 -18.83 -15.00 50.75
N THR A 77 -19.16 -15.58 49.60
CA THR A 77 -20.11 -16.69 49.47
C THR A 77 -19.60 -17.95 50.17
N ALA A 78 -18.32 -18.27 50.04
CA ALA A 78 -17.70 -19.41 50.72
C ALA A 78 -17.72 -19.26 52.25
N GLU A 79 -17.37 -18.08 52.77
CA GLU A 79 -17.43 -17.76 54.21
C GLU A 79 -18.86 -17.89 54.75
N LYS A 80 -19.87 -17.36 54.04
CA LYS A 80 -21.26 -17.49 54.46
C LYS A 80 -21.78 -18.93 54.39
N GLN A 81 -21.32 -19.70 53.42
CA GLN A 81 -21.65 -21.12 53.34
C GLN A 81 -21.07 -21.89 54.53
N GLU A 82 -19.85 -21.57 54.96
CA GLU A 82 -19.23 -22.13 56.15
C GLU A 82 -20.04 -21.78 57.42
N ASP A 83 -20.45 -20.53 57.58
CA ASP A 83 -21.32 -20.10 58.68
C ASP A 83 -22.64 -20.89 58.74
N ILE A 84 -23.27 -21.13 57.57
CA ILE A 84 -24.50 -21.92 57.47
C ILE A 84 -24.25 -23.36 57.90
N ASN A 85 -23.12 -23.95 57.50
CA ASN A 85 -22.72 -25.30 57.89
C ASN A 85 -22.47 -25.39 59.40
N ASN A 86 -21.78 -24.40 59.98
CA ASN A 86 -21.53 -24.33 61.42
C ASN A 86 -22.84 -24.22 62.23
N LEU A 87 -23.80 -23.41 61.76
CA LEU A 87 -25.14 -23.34 62.36
C LEU A 87 -25.90 -24.66 62.24
N GLN A 88 -25.77 -25.37 61.10
CA GLN A 88 -26.39 -26.68 60.91
C GLN A 88 -25.87 -27.70 61.93
N VAL A 89 -24.55 -27.77 62.11
CA VAL A 89 -23.92 -28.65 63.12
C VAL A 89 -24.40 -28.31 64.54
N ALA A 90 -24.49 -27.02 64.86
CA ALA A 90 -24.99 -26.57 66.18
C ALA A 90 -26.46 -26.96 66.40
N ILE A 91 -27.33 -26.79 65.39
CA ILE A 91 -28.74 -27.20 65.43
C ILE A 91 -28.87 -28.71 65.66
N GLU A 92 -28.08 -29.53 64.96
CA GLU A 92 -28.10 -30.99 65.09
C GLU A 92 -27.67 -31.48 66.48
N SER A 93 -26.86 -30.70 67.19
CA SER A 93 -26.41 -31.02 68.56
C SER A 93 -27.40 -30.65 69.66
N LEU A 94 -28.41 -29.81 69.38
CA LEU A 94 -29.40 -29.34 70.34
C LEU A 94 -30.65 -30.22 70.36
N ASP A 95 -31.31 -30.34 71.53
CA ASP A 95 -32.63 -30.96 71.60
C ASP A 95 -33.66 -30.10 70.84
N SER A 96 -34.45 -30.75 70.00
CA SER A 96 -35.60 -30.19 69.27
C SER A 96 -36.59 -29.39 70.13
N LYS A 97 -36.67 -29.66 71.44
CA LYS A 97 -37.53 -28.94 72.39
C LYS A 97 -36.88 -27.71 73.01
N ASP A 98 -35.58 -27.49 72.81
CA ASP A 98 -34.88 -26.30 73.31
C ASP A 98 -35.36 -25.05 72.53
N PRO A 99 -35.81 -23.98 73.21
CA PRO A 99 -36.14 -22.71 72.56
C PRO A 99 -35.04 -22.18 71.61
N LYS A 100 -33.76 -22.44 71.91
CA LYS A 100 -32.61 -22.05 71.08
C LYS A 100 -32.57 -22.76 69.74
N HIS A 101 -33.09 -23.99 69.66
CA HIS A 101 -33.16 -24.74 68.40
C HIS A 101 -34.02 -23.98 67.37
N SER A 102 -35.18 -23.46 67.79
CA SER A 102 -36.05 -22.65 66.92
C SER A 102 -35.38 -21.36 66.44
N HIS A 103 -34.63 -20.69 67.32
CA HIS A 103 -33.92 -19.46 66.99
C HIS A 103 -32.78 -19.71 65.99
N MET A 104 -31.94 -20.72 66.22
CA MET A 104 -30.84 -21.05 65.32
C MET A 104 -31.35 -21.48 63.93
N LYS A 105 -32.47 -22.22 63.88
CA LYS A 105 -33.11 -22.58 62.61
C LYS A 105 -33.59 -21.36 61.82
N ALA A 106 -34.17 -20.37 62.50
CA ALA A 106 -34.55 -19.10 61.86
C ALA A 106 -33.32 -18.31 61.38
N GLN A 107 -32.25 -18.27 62.17
CA GLN A 107 -30.99 -17.60 61.81
C GLN A 107 -30.34 -18.24 60.57
N LYS A 108 -30.27 -19.58 60.54
CA LYS A 108 -29.78 -20.34 59.39
C LYS A 108 -30.57 -19.99 58.13
N ARG A 109 -31.89 -20.02 58.20
CA ARG A 109 -32.77 -19.67 57.07
C ARG A 109 -32.53 -18.24 56.57
N GLY A 110 -32.28 -17.29 57.47
CA GLY A 110 -31.92 -15.93 57.11
C GLY A 110 -30.59 -15.85 56.34
N LYS A 111 -29.56 -16.58 56.79
CA LYS A 111 -28.28 -16.66 56.07
C LYS A 111 -28.40 -17.38 54.72
N GLU A 112 -29.18 -18.46 54.64
CA GLU A 112 -29.47 -19.17 53.38
C GLU A 112 -30.13 -18.24 52.34
N GLN A 113 -31.08 -17.39 52.76
CA GLN A 113 -31.67 -16.38 51.88
C GLN A 113 -30.66 -15.34 51.39
N GLN A 114 -29.76 -14.89 52.27
CA GLN A 114 -28.69 -13.97 51.86
C GLN A 114 -27.72 -14.61 50.86
N LEU A 115 -27.41 -15.89 51.05
CA LEU A 115 -26.57 -16.65 50.12
C LEU A 115 -27.23 -16.79 48.75
N ASP A 116 -28.53 -17.07 48.70
CA ASP A 116 -29.29 -17.13 47.44
C ASP A 116 -29.24 -15.78 46.68
N ILE A 117 -29.37 -14.66 47.39
CA ILE A 117 -29.22 -13.32 46.80
C ILE A 117 -27.82 -13.12 46.22
N MET A 118 -26.77 -13.51 46.97
CA MET A 118 -25.39 -13.39 46.49
C MET A 118 -25.10 -14.27 45.28
N ASN A 119 -25.62 -15.50 45.25
CA ASN A 119 -25.48 -16.38 44.09
C ASN A 119 -26.12 -15.77 42.85
N LYS A 120 -27.30 -15.14 42.98
CA LYS A 120 -27.92 -14.39 41.87
C LYS A 120 -27.05 -13.22 41.41
N GLN A 121 -26.46 -12.47 42.33
CA GLN A 121 -25.53 -11.40 41.99
C GLN A 121 -24.29 -11.94 41.25
N TYR A 122 -23.76 -13.08 41.69
CA TYR A 122 -22.63 -13.72 41.02
C TYR A 122 -22.97 -14.12 39.58
N THR A 123 -24.12 -14.77 39.37
CA THR A 123 -24.59 -15.12 38.01
C THR A 123 -24.81 -13.91 37.12
N HIS A 124 -25.19 -12.76 37.70
CA HIS A 124 -25.32 -11.52 36.95
C HIS A 124 -23.96 -10.94 36.54
N LEU A 125 -22.95 -11.00 37.43
CA LEU A 125 -21.58 -10.61 37.09
C LEU A 125 -20.99 -11.52 36.00
N GLU A 126 -21.22 -12.83 36.10
CA GLU A 126 -20.80 -13.82 35.11
C GLU A 126 -21.41 -13.52 33.73
N SER A 127 -22.73 -13.31 33.66
CA SER A 127 -23.40 -12.94 32.41
C SER A 127 -22.86 -11.63 31.81
N ARG A 128 -22.48 -10.66 32.63
CA ARG A 128 -21.88 -9.41 32.15
C ARG A 128 -20.45 -9.61 31.65
N LEU A 129 -19.67 -10.45 32.31
CA LEU A 129 -18.33 -10.81 31.86
C LEU A 129 -18.39 -11.50 30.49
N ASP A 130 -19.31 -12.44 30.30
CA ASP A 130 -19.54 -13.11 29.01
C ASP A 130 -19.88 -12.13 27.88
N GLU A 131 -20.71 -11.12 28.17
CA GLU A 131 -21.03 -10.06 27.22
C GLU A 131 -19.79 -9.26 26.82
N ILE A 132 -18.97 -8.85 27.80
CA ILE A 132 -17.74 -8.10 27.56
C ILE A 132 -16.73 -8.94 26.77
N LEU A 133 -16.55 -10.21 27.11
CA LEU A 133 -15.67 -11.12 26.37
C LEU A 133 -16.12 -11.28 24.91
N SER A 134 -17.43 -11.39 24.69
CA SER A 134 -18.01 -11.44 23.33
C SER A 134 -17.73 -10.14 22.56
N ARG A 135 -17.84 -8.98 23.21
CA ARG A 135 -17.49 -7.68 22.62
C ARG A 135 -15.99 -7.55 22.35
N ILE A 136 -15.13 -8.02 23.24
CA ILE A 136 -13.67 -8.07 23.05
C ILE A 136 -13.32 -8.90 21.81
N ALA A 137 -13.93 -10.08 21.67
CA ALA A 137 -13.71 -10.95 20.51
C ALA A 137 -14.12 -10.24 19.21
N LYS A 138 -15.29 -9.58 19.21
CA LYS A 138 -15.77 -8.81 18.06
C LYS A 138 -14.81 -7.66 17.71
N GLU A 139 -14.46 -6.81 18.68
CA GLU A 139 -13.54 -5.69 18.44
C GLU A 139 -12.15 -6.17 17.98
N THR A 140 -11.69 -7.32 18.45
CA THR A 140 -10.42 -7.92 18.02
C THR A 140 -10.45 -8.33 16.55
N GLU A 141 -11.54 -8.96 16.09
CA GLU A 141 -11.68 -9.30 14.67
C GLU A 141 -11.82 -8.05 13.80
N GLU A 142 -12.60 -7.06 14.25
CA GLU A 142 -12.75 -5.80 13.50
C GLU A 142 -11.43 -5.01 13.38
N ILE A 143 -10.55 -5.07 14.39
CA ILE A 143 -9.18 -4.53 14.32
C ILE A 143 -8.37 -5.26 13.26
N LYS A 144 -8.39 -6.59 13.27
CA LYS A 144 -7.66 -7.42 12.31
C LYS A 144 -8.11 -7.17 10.87
N ASP A 145 -9.43 -7.02 10.65
CA ASP A 145 -9.97 -6.68 9.33
C ASP A 145 -9.47 -5.32 8.83
N LEU A 146 -9.41 -4.30 9.69
CA LEU A 146 -8.88 -2.98 9.34
C LEU A 146 -7.37 -3.02 9.05
N GLU A 147 -6.59 -3.79 9.82
CA GLU A 147 -5.16 -4.00 9.58
C GLU A 147 -4.91 -4.70 8.23
N GLN A 148 -5.75 -5.68 7.90
CA GLN A 148 -5.70 -6.37 6.61
C GLN A 148 -6.02 -5.41 5.47
N GLN A 149 -7.08 -4.60 5.57
CA GLN A 149 -7.43 -3.60 4.56
C GLN A 149 -6.30 -2.58 4.32
N LEU A 150 -5.63 -2.11 5.39
CA LEU A 150 -4.48 -1.22 5.27
C LEU A 150 -3.30 -1.89 4.54
N THR A 151 -3.06 -3.17 4.83
CA THR A 151 -1.99 -3.96 4.21
C THR A 151 -2.28 -4.20 2.72
N ASP A 152 -3.48 -4.65 2.39
CA ASP A 152 -3.91 -4.92 1.02
C ASP A 152 -3.90 -3.65 0.18
N GLY A 153 -4.39 -2.53 0.74
CA GLY A 153 -4.33 -1.23 0.08
C GLY A 153 -2.90 -0.79 -0.22
N GLN A 154 -1.95 -1.04 0.70
CA GLN A 154 -0.55 -0.74 0.48
C GLN A 154 0.10 -1.66 -0.57
N ILE A 155 -0.24 -2.94 -0.60
CA ILE A 155 0.23 -3.89 -1.62
C ILE A 155 -0.28 -3.44 -3.00
N ALA A 156 -1.58 -3.17 -3.14
CA ALA A 156 -2.18 -2.75 -4.39
C ALA A 156 -1.55 -1.46 -4.94
N ALA A 157 -1.28 -0.46 -4.07
CA ALA A 157 -0.61 0.77 -4.46
C ALA A 157 0.83 0.51 -4.96
N ASN A 158 1.57 -0.36 -4.29
CA ASN A 158 2.93 -0.74 -4.71
C ASN A 158 2.94 -1.53 -6.02
N GLU A 159 1.97 -2.42 -6.23
CA GLU A 159 1.84 -3.18 -7.48
C GLU A 159 1.49 -2.27 -8.66
N ALA A 160 0.60 -1.30 -8.46
CA ALA A 160 0.29 -0.29 -9.47
C ALA A 160 1.53 0.52 -9.84
N LEU A 161 2.28 1.03 -8.85
CA LEU A 161 3.50 1.78 -9.08
C LEU A 161 4.58 0.95 -9.79
N LYS A 162 4.70 -0.33 -9.44
CA LYS A 162 5.61 -1.26 -10.13
C LYS A 162 5.26 -1.40 -11.61
N LYS A 163 3.97 -1.57 -11.93
CA LYS A 163 3.48 -1.68 -13.32
C LYS A 163 3.75 -0.40 -14.12
N ASP A 164 3.56 0.76 -13.51
CA ASP A 164 3.85 2.04 -14.16
C ASP A 164 5.34 2.18 -14.48
N LEU A 165 6.21 1.80 -13.54
CA LEU A 165 7.67 1.78 -13.75
C LEU A 165 8.09 0.79 -14.86
N GLU A 166 7.49 -0.40 -14.91
CA GLU A 166 7.72 -1.37 -16.00
C GLU A 166 7.33 -0.79 -17.37
N GLY A 167 6.23 -0.03 -17.43
CA GLY A 167 5.81 0.70 -18.62
C GLY A 167 6.83 1.75 -19.07
N VAL A 168 7.32 2.58 -18.15
CA VAL A 168 8.36 3.59 -18.43
C VAL A 168 9.64 2.94 -18.94
N ILE A 169 10.09 1.87 -18.28
CA ILE A 169 11.29 1.13 -18.70
C ILE A 169 11.12 0.59 -20.13
N SER A 170 9.97 0.00 -20.43
CA SER A 170 9.68 -0.55 -21.76
C SER A 170 9.73 0.54 -22.84
N GLY A 171 9.10 1.71 -22.59
CA GLY A 171 9.14 2.83 -23.52
C GLY A 171 10.55 3.39 -23.73
N LEU A 172 11.36 3.49 -22.67
CA LEU A 172 12.76 3.92 -22.77
C LEU A 172 13.62 2.93 -23.55
N GLN A 173 13.38 1.62 -23.37
CA GLN A 173 14.06 0.58 -24.14
C GLN A 173 13.72 0.64 -25.63
N GLU A 174 12.45 0.87 -25.98
CA GLU A 174 12.00 1.05 -27.35
C GLU A 174 12.62 2.28 -28.00
N TYR A 175 12.61 3.42 -27.30
CA TYR A 175 13.25 4.65 -27.76
C TYR A 175 14.75 4.44 -28.02
N LEU A 176 15.48 3.82 -27.07
CA LEU A 176 16.89 3.50 -27.23
C LEU A 176 17.12 2.55 -28.43
N GLY A 177 16.24 1.57 -28.64
CA GLY A 177 16.27 0.69 -29.81
C GLY A 177 16.17 1.46 -31.13
N THR A 178 15.25 2.41 -31.19
CA THR A 178 15.04 3.29 -32.36
C THR A 178 16.27 4.15 -32.64
N ILE A 179 16.84 4.79 -31.62
CA ILE A 179 18.05 5.61 -31.75
C ILE A 179 19.24 4.77 -32.22
N LYS A 180 19.41 3.55 -31.69
CA LYS A 180 20.46 2.63 -32.15
C LYS A 180 20.28 2.24 -33.62
N GLY A 181 19.05 2.00 -34.06
CA GLY A 181 18.73 1.73 -35.47
C GLY A 181 19.07 2.89 -36.39
N GLN A 182 18.68 4.11 -36.00
CA GLN A 182 19.02 5.33 -36.73
C GLN A 182 20.53 5.56 -36.81
N ALA A 183 21.25 5.38 -35.70
CA ALA A 183 22.71 5.51 -35.67
C ALA A 183 23.40 4.49 -36.58
N ALA A 184 22.93 3.24 -36.60
CA ALA A 184 23.47 2.20 -37.48
C ALA A 184 23.21 2.53 -38.97
N GLN A 185 22.05 3.08 -39.29
CA GLN A 185 21.72 3.52 -40.64
C GLN A 185 22.61 4.69 -41.09
N ALA A 186 22.74 5.72 -40.26
CA ALA A 186 23.61 6.86 -40.52
C ALA A 186 25.07 6.40 -40.70
N GLN A 187 25.55 5.44 -39.90
CA GLN A 187 26.89 4.88 -40.07
C GLN A 187 27.08 4.18 -41.42
N LYS A 188 26.07 3.41 -41.89
CA LYS A 188 26.12 2.76 -43.21
C LYS A 188 26.17 3.78 -44.34
N GLU A 189 25.38 4.84 -44.24
CA GLU A 189 25.37 5.93 -45.23
C GLU A 189 26.71 6.67 -45.27
N CYS A 190 27.29 7.00 -44.11
CA CYS A 190 28.63 7.57 -44.05
C CYS A 190 29.69 6.69 -44.73
N ARG A 191 29.63 5.37 -44.53
CA ARG A 191 30.56 4.43 -45.20
C ARG A 191 30.39 4.46 -46.72
N LYS A 192 29.14 4.39 -47.22
CA LYS A 192 28.88 4.48 -48.67
C LYS A 192 29.41 5.76 -49.29
N LEU A 193 29.14 6.90 -48.64
CA LEU A 193 29.64 8.20 -49.10
C LEU A 193 31.17 8.26 -49.09
N GLN A 194 31.81 7.60 -48.13
CA GLN A 194 33.27 7.50 -48.07
C GLN A 194 33.84 6.66 -49.23
N ASP A 195 33.21 5.52 -49.55
CA ASP A 195 33.60 4.67 -50.69
C ASP A 195 33.40 5.39 -52.04
N GLU A 196 32.28 6.10 -52.19
CA GLU A 196 32.00 6.94 -53.37
C GLU A 196 33.03 8.06 -53.52
N LYS A 197 33.37 8.74 -52.41
CA LYS A 197 34.42 9.76 -52.39
C LYS A 197 35.76 9.19 -52.84
N GLU A 198 36.16 8.02 -52.36
CA GLU A 198 37.42 7.37 -52.73
C GLU A 198 37.44 7.01 -54.23
N THR A 199 36.33 6.46 -54.74
CA THR A 199 36.16 6.15 -56.17
C THR A 199 36.28 7.41 -57.04
N LEU A 200 35.65 8.50 -56.63
CA LEU A 200 35.73 9.78 -57.36
C LEU A 200 37.14 10.39 -57.31
N LEU A 201 37.86 10.25 -56.19
CA LEU A 201 39.25 10.69 -56.08
C LEU A 201 40.17 9.90 -57.01
N GLN A 202 39.98 8.58 -57.11
CA GLN A 202 40.74 7.75 -58.04
C GLN A 202 40.49 8.21 -59.49
N ARG A 203 39.22 8.34 -59.88
CA ARG A 203 38.86 8.77 -61.24
C ARG A 203 39.35 10.18 -61.57
N LEU A 204 39.36 11.09 -60.59
CA LEU A 204 39.94 12.42 -60.75
C LEU A 204 41.45 12.34 -61.02
N THR A 205 42.13 11.40 -60.38
CA THR A 205 43.57 11.17 -60.58
C THR A 205 43.83 10.63 -61.99
N ASP A 206 43.05 9.63 -62.42
CA ASP A 206 43.15 9.04 -63.76
C ASP A 206 42.94 10.09 -64.85
N VAL A 207 41.87 10.90 -64.75
CA VAL A 207 41.56 11.97 -65.72
C VAL A 207 42.65 13.05 -65.73
N ARG A 208 43.29 13.34 -64.59
CA ARG A 208 44.43 14.28 -64.55
C ARG A 208 45.64 13.70 -65.28
N GLN A 209 45.93 12.41 -65.10
CA GLN A 209 47.02 11.74 -65.83
C GLN A 209 46.76 11.74 -67.34
N GLU A 210 45.56 11.35 -67.77
CA GLU A 210 45.17 11.38 -69.19
C GLU A 210 45.31 12.79 -69.79
N ARG A 211 44.89 13.82 -69.05
CA ARG A 211 45.06 15.22 -69.47
C ARG A 211 46.55 15.57 -69.65
N ASP A 212 47.39 15.22 -68.69
CA ASP A 212 48.82 15.53 -68.73
C ASP A 212 49.51 14.82 -69.91
N GLU A 213 49.13 13.57 -70.20
CA GLU A 213 49.58 12.83 -71.38
C GLU A 213 49.14 13.49 -72.69
N LEU A 214 47.87 13.91 -72.79
CA LEU A 214 47.35 14.61 -73.95
C LEU A 214 48.04 15.97 -74.15
N GLU A 215 48.40 16.66 -73.07
CA GLU A 215 49.16 17.91 -73.14
C GLU A 215 50.55 17.68 -73.72
N ILE A 216 51.26 16.62 -73.30
CA ILE A 216 52.55 16.21 -73.89
C ILE A 216 52.39 15.91 -75.39
N VAL A 217 51.40 15.10 -75.77
CA VAL A 217 51.15 14.75 -77.18
C VAL A 217 50.82 16.00 -78.01
N ALA A 218 50.04 16.93 -77.47
CA ALA A 218 49.72 18.19 -78.14
C ALA A 218 50.97 19.05 -78.34
N MET A 219 51.84 19.16 -77.34
CA MET A 219 53.12 19.86 -77.45
C MET A 219 54.04 19.24 -78.51
N ASP A 220 54.16 17.90 -78.54
CA ASP A 220 54.96 17.18 -79.53
C ASP A 220 54.42 17.38 -80.95
N ALA A 221 53.10 17.31 -81.13
CA ALA A 221 52.45 17.57 -82.42
C ALA A 221 52.65 19.02 -82.88
N GLU A 222 52.64 19.99 -81.97
CA GLU A 222 52.91 21.40 -82.30
C GLU A 222 54.38 21.62 -82.69
N ASN A 223 55.32 20.96 -82.01
CA ASN A 223 56.75 21.00 -82.35
C ASN A 223 57.03 20.37 -83.72
N MET A 224 56.39 19.25 -84.05
CA MET A 224 56.51 18.60 -85.38
C MET A 224 55.91 19.43 -86.53
N ARG A 225 55.00 20.37 -86.26
CA ARG A 225 54.48 21.32 -87.26
C ARG A 225 55.40 22.54 -87.50
N LYS A 226 56.36 22.77 -86.59
CA LYS A 226 57.33 23.87 -86.67
C LYS A 226 58.66 23.45 -87.33
N VAL A 227 58.80 22.17 -87.69
CA VAL A 227 59.91 21.58 -88.47
C VAL A 227 59.46 21.39 -89.92
#